data_AF-A0A2P5I5K1-F1
#
_entry.id   AF-A0A2P5I5K1-F1
#
_cell.length_a   1.000
_cell.length_b   1.000
_cell.length_c   1.000
_cell.angle_alpha   90.00
_cell.angle_beta   90.00
_cell.angle_gamma   90.00
#
_symmetry.space_group_name_H-M   'P 1'
#
loop_
_entity.id
_entity.type
_entity.pdbx_description
1 polymer ?
#
loop_
_entity_poly.entity_id
_entity_poly.type
_entity_poly.pdbx_seq_one_letter_code
_entity_poly.pdbx_strand_id
1 'polypeptide(L)'
;MAKATSKKQNNRVDPLSKKDKKNDSIKEAKDAESSKDPKSSHLYTDDNPETTLKGTGFKDVETAEKTIELVSKRSLTYQRQTINTMFNRAKHHPKKTDDIKAAQAVFEKWLKETYPKAKSEQRDFKPVLAKKTMETALPLLKQAKGVDTRFAEMYVELEPRKRLANTLVDESQPGEADWDKARTTALSELVPEGKDDTAEEKLWGEDGKPSAYHLSLIAWAWSPTTEYKLLKAVRE
;
A
#
# COMPACT_ATOMS: atom_id res chain seq x y z
N MET A 1 47.55 30.03 -30.68
CA MET A 1 47.97 31.40 -30.33
C MET A 1 46.80 32.35 -30.54
N ALA A 2 46.55 33.22 -29.54
CA ALA A 2 45.79 34.50 -29.49
C ALA A 2 44.40 34.60 -30.19
N LYS A 3 43.29 34.71 -29.41
CA LYS A 3 42.53 35.94 -28.98
C LYS A 3 41.58 36.44 -30.09
N ALA A 4 40.31 36.81 -29.85
CA ALA A 4 39.78 37.57 -28.72
C ALA A 4 38.28 37.34 -28.48
N THR A 5 37.91 37.22 -27.21
CA THR A 5 36.54 37.31 -26.67
C THR A 5 36.23 38.75 -26.28
N SER A 6 35.12 39.31 -26.77
CA SER A 6 34.60 40.62 -26.38
C SER A 6 33.72 40.54 -25.12
N LYS A 7 33.81 41.56 -24.28
CA LYS A 7 33.29 41.68 -22.92
C LYS A 7 32.35 42.89 -22.88
N LYS A 8 31.13 42.75 -22.33
CA LYS A 8 30.29 43.87 -21.82
C LYS A 8 29.20 43.27 -20.91
N GLN A 9 29.44 43.16 -19.60
CA GLN A 9 29.07 44.08 -18.51
C GLN A 9 27.57 44.44 -18.39
N ASN A 10 26.96 43.80 -17.37
CA ASN A 10 26.07 44.28 -16.31
C ASN A 10 24.97 45.34 -16.61
N ASN A 11 23.74 45.05 -16.16
CA ASN A 11 23.21 45.79 -15.00
C ASN A 11 22.04 45.06 -14.29
N ARG A 12 22.17 45.07 -12.96
CA ARG A 12 21.24 44.62 -11.93
C ARG A 12 20.41 45.81 -11.50
N VAL A 13 19.09 45.67 -11.33
CA VAL A 13 18.26 46.55 -10.48
C VAL A 13 16.97 45.83 -10.08
N ASP A 14 16.88 45.48 -8.80
CA ASP A 14 15.64 45.62 -8.02
C ASP A 14 15.48 47.11 -7.67
N PRO A 15 14.25 47.62 -7.45
CA PRO A 15 13.95 48.04 -6.07
C PRO A 15 12.49 47.82 -5.62
N LEU A 16 12.35 47.45 -4.34
CA LEU A 16 11.14 47.64 -3.53
C LEU A 16 10.82 49.13 -3.31
N SER A 17 9.54 49.51 -3.16
CA SER A 17 9.07 50.43 -2.10
C SER A 17 7.54 50.72 -2.07
N LYS A 18 6.90 50.39 -0.93
CA LYS A 18 5.90 51.13 -0.09
C LYS A 18 4.54 51.55 -0.71
N LYS A 19 3.40 51.02 -0.23
CA LYS A 19 2.57 51.26 1.00
C LYS A 19 1.43 52.26 0.72
N ASP A 20 0.19 51.86 1.04
CA ASP A 20 -0.79 52.73 1.70
C ASP A 20 -1.83 51.91 2.50
N LYS A 21 -2.27 52.49 3.62
CA LYS A 21 -3.18 51.94 4.65
C LYS A 21 -4.56 52.62 4.58
N LYS A 22 -5.64 51.86 4.81
CA LYS A 22 -6.92 52.14 5.53
C LYS A 22 -7.96 51.10 5.05
N ASN A 23 -8.94 50.58 5.78
CA ASN A 23 -9.63 51.04 6.99
C ASN A 23 -10.33 49.85 7.69
N ASP A 24 -10.82 50.15 8.88
CA ASP A 24 -11.52 49.35 9.90
C ASP A 24 -12.73 48.45 9.51
N SER A 25 -12.84 47.35 10.27
CA SER A 25 -14.05 46.83 10.96
C SER A 25 -15.19 46.06 10.23
N ILE A 26 -15.47 44.88 10.82
CA ILE A 26 -16.69 44.04 10.86
C ILE A 26 -17.01 43.13 9.65
N LYS A 27 -16.85 41.80 9.82
CA LYS A 27 -17.96 40.81 9.84
C LYS A 27 -17.45 39.37 10.03
N GLU A 28 -18.02 38.71 11.03
CA GLU A 28 -18.01 37.27 11.25
C GLU A 28 -18.65 36.51 10.07
N ALA A 29 -18.33 35.21 10.01
CA ALA A 29 -18.82 34.18 9.09
C ALA A 29 -18.27 34.21 7.66
N LYS A 30 -17.24 33.38 7.42
CA LYS A 30 -17.10 32.58 6.20
C LYS A 30 -16.09 31.45 6.43
N ASP A 31 -16.62 30.37 6.99
CA ASP A 31 -16.21 29.04 6.55
C ASP A 31 -16.54 28.89 5.06
N ALA A 32 -15.78 28.00 4.41
CA ALA A 32 -15.78 27.64 3.01
C ALA A 32 -14.77 28.40 2.12
N GLU A 33 -13.85 27.59 1.60
CA GLU A 33 -13.13 27.73 0.34
C GLU A 33 -11.68 28.22 0.43
N SER A 34 -10.86 27.50 1.20
CA SER A 34 -9.41 27.46 0.94
C SER A 34 -9.15 26.67 -0.35
N SER A 35 -8.62 27.38 -1.35
CA SER A 35 -8.06 26.90 -2.62
C SER A 35 -7.52 25.46 -2.57
N LYS A 36 -8.10 24.57 -3.38
CA LYS A 36 -7.61 23.20 -3.62
C LYS A 36 -6.29 23.25 -4.38
N ASP A 37 -5.19 23.28 -3.64
CA ASP A 37 -3.84 23.18 -4.19
C ASP A 37 -3.53 21.68 -4.47
N PRO A 38 -3.36 21.26 -5.74
CA PRO A 38 -3.23 19.84 -6.11
C PRO A 38 -1.92 19.19 -5.63
N LYS A 39 -1.02 19.97 -4.99
CA LYS A 39 0.23 19.48 -4.38
C LYS A 39 0.11 19.18 -2.89
N SER A 40 -0.99 19.57 -2.23
CA SER A 40 -1.28 19.09 -0.89
C SER A 40 -2.02 17.76 -1.02
N SER A 41 -1.29 16.64 -1.12
CA SER A 41 -1.91 15.32 -0.98
C SER A 41 -2.44 15.21 0.44
N HIS A 42 -3.65 15.70 0.67
CA HIS A 42 -4.35 15.60 1.93
C HIS A 42 -4.80 14.14 2.03
N LEU A 43 -3.87 13.24 2.32
CA LEU A 43 -4.09 11.79 2.41
C LEU A 43 -5.08 11.39 3.53
N TYR A 44 -5.68 12.40 4.18
CA TYR A 44 -6.63 12.36 5.27
C TYR A 44 -7.64 13.52 5.17
N THR A 45 -7.85 14.15 4.01
CA THR A 45 -9.23 14.59 3.76
C THR A 45 -10.07 13.32 3.81
N ASP A 46 -11.21 13.41 4.48
CA ASP A 46 -12.17 12.33 4.64
C ASP A 46 -12.86 12.04 3.29
N ASP A 47 -12.07 11.84 2.23
CA ASP A 47 -12.51 11.64 0.84
C ASP A 47 -13.21 10.29 0.69
N ASN A 48 -13.03 9.38 1.67
CA ASN A 48 -13.84 8.18 1.83
C ASN A 48 -13.94 7.79 3.34
N PRO A 49 -14.90 8.36 4.10
CA PRO A 49 -14.96 8.21 5.55
C PRO A 49 -15.23 6.78 6.02
N GLU A 50 -15.93 6.00 5.21
CA GLU A 50 -16.40 4.66 5.56
C GLU A 50 -15.26 3.64 5.58
N THR A 51 -14.28 3.81 4.68
CA THR A 51 -13.14 2.88 4.55
C THR A 51 -11.86 3.37 5.23
N THR A 52 -11.88 4.59 5.78
CA THR A 52 -10.73 5.21 6.46
C THR A 52 -10.56 4.67 7.88
N LEU A 53 -9.37 4.16 8.19
CA LEU A 53 -9.03 3.70 9.54
C LEU A 53 -9.02 4.88 10.54
N LYS A 54 -10.05 4.94 11.39
CA LYS A 54 -10.21 5.98 12.40
C LYS A 54 -9.33 5.70 13.63
N GLY A 55 -8.93 6.76 14.34
CA GLY A 55 -8.18 6.65 15.60
C GLY A 55 -6.66 6.52 15.47
N THR A 56 -6.10 6.71 14.27
CA THR A 56 -4.65 6.83 14.07
C THR A 56 -4.14 8.24 14.42
N GLY A 57 -2.94 8.37 14.96
CA GLY A 57 -2.39 9.66 15.36
C GLY A 57 -0.96 9.61 15.90
N PHE A 58 -0.46 10.76 16.37
CA PHE A 58 0.93 10.92 16.83
C PHE A 58 1.06 11.95 17.97
N LYS A 59 -0.02 12.23 18.71
CA LYS A 59 -0.03 13.28 19.75
C LYS A 59 0.85 12.93 20.96
N ASP A 60 0.89 11.66 21.34
CA ASP A 60 1.56 11.10 22.51
C ASP A 60 1.94 9.63 22.26
N VAL A 61 2.69 9.03 23.19
CA VAL A 61 3.17 7.63 23.13
C VAL A 61 2.00 6.65 23.03
N GLU A 62 0.97 6.81 23.86
CA GLU A 62 -0.21 5.93 23.89
C GLU A 62 -0.92 5.91 22.52
N THR A 63 -1.06 7.07 21.89
CA THR A 63 -1.65 7.16 20.55
C THR A 63 -0.77 6.52 19.48
N ALA A 64 0.55 6.64 19.61
CA ALA A 64 1.48 6.00 18.68
C ALA A 64 1.39 4.47 18.77
N GLU A 65 1.36 3.93 19.99
CA GLU A 65 1.18 2.49 20.24
C GLU A 65 -0.18 2.00 19.74
N LYS A 66 -1.26 2.72 20.06
CA LYS A 66 -2.61 2.44 19.53
C LYS A 66 -2.63 2.46 18.01
N THR A 67 -1.92 3.38 17.38
CA THR A 67 -1.83 3.44 15.91
C THR A 67 -1.15 2.19 15.35
N ILE A 68 -0.06 1.73 15.97
CA ILE A 68 0.65 0.50 15.57
C ILE A 68 -0.27 -0.71 15.73
N GLU A 69 -1.00 -0.79 16.86
CA GLU A 69 -1.96 -1.85 17.13
C GLU A 69 -3.08 -1.90 16.09
N LEU A 70 -3.70 -0.74 15.78
CA LEU A 70 -4.79 -0.64 14.81
C LEU A 70 -4.39 -1.13 13.42
N VAL A 71 -3.15 -0.87 12.99
CA VAL A 71 -2.68 -1.31 11.67
C VAL A 71 -2.15 -2.76 11.66
N SER A 72 -1.93 -3.37 12.82
CA SER A 72 -1.23 -4.67 12.94
C SER A 72 -1.90 -5.82 12.17
N LYS A 73 -3.22 -5.74 11.98
CA LYS A 73 -4.01 -6.73 11.21
C LYS A 73 -3.89 -6.58 9.69
N ARG A 74 -3.38 -5.43 9.22
CA ARG A 74 -3.16 -5.15 7.79
C ARG A 74 -1.84 -5.74 7.30
N SER A 75 -1.58 -5.67 6.00
CA SER A 75 -0.30 -6.07 5.40
C SER A 75 0.87 -5.24 5.94
N LEU A 76 2.07 -5.83 6.00
CA LEU A 76 3.29 -5.08 6.38
C LEU A 76 3.54 -3.87 5.48
N THR A 77 3.12 -3.96 4.21
CA THR A 77 3.15 -2.85 3.26
C THR A 77 2.31 -1.67 3.76
N TYR A 78 1.04 -1.91 4.15
CA TYR A 78 0.15 -0.89 4.68
C TYR A 78 0.64 -0.36 6.02
N GLN A 79 1.02 -1.25 6.95
CA GLN A 79 1.56 -0.88 8.26
C GLN A 79 2.71 0.12 8.12
N ARG A 80 3.70 -0.18 7.27
CA ARG A 80 4.83 0.72 7.03
C ARG A 80 4.38 2.05 6.45
N GLN A 81 3.44 2.07 5.49
CA GLN A 81 2.96 3.30 4.88
C GLN A 81 2.32 4.22 5.93
N THR A 82 1.44 3.67 6.77
CA THR A 82 0.74 4.42 7.82
C THR A 82 1.71 4.90 8.89
N ILE A 83 2.57 4.02 9.40
CA ILE A 83 3.53 4.35 10.46
C ILE A 83 4.57 5.35 9.97
N ASN A 84 5.11 5.18 8.76
CA ASN A 84 6.05 6.15 8.16
C ASN A 84 5.38 7.51 7.95
N THR A 85 4.09 7.54 7.61
CA THR A 85 3.34 8.79 7.50
C THR A 85 3.21 9.49 8.84
N MET A 86 2.82 8.77 9.90
CA MET A 86 2.72 9.34 11.25
C MET A 86 4.07 9.80 11.81
N PHE A 87 5.13 9.03 11.57
CA PHE A 87 6.50 9.42 11.90
C PHE A 87 6.89 10.75 11.25
N ASN A 88 6.68 10.89 9.94
CA ASN A 88 7.03 12.13 9.24
C ASN A 88 6.16 13.32 9.67
N ARG A 89 4.88 13.09 9.98
CA ARG A 89 4.00 14.13 10.54
C ARG A 89 4.48 14.61 11.90
N ALA A 90 4.82 13.70 12.81
CA ALA A 90 5.41 14.05 14.10
C ALA A 90 6.75 14.79 13.92
N LYS A 91 7.63 14.27 13.04
CA LYS A 91 8.94 14.83 12.73
C LYS A 91 8.87 16.23 12.11
N HIS A 92 7.81 16.57 11.39
CA HIS A 92 7.68 17.88 10.76
C HIS A 92 6.58 18.75 11.40
N HIS A 93 6.06 18.35 12.57
CA HIS A 93 5.02 19.10 13.26
C HIS A 93 5.55 20.51 13.65
N PRO A 94 4.78 21.59 13.40
CA PRO A 94 5.24 22.96 13.68
C PRO A 94 5.43 23.23 15.18
N LYS A 95 4.69 22.53 16.05
CA LYS A 95 4.79 22.62 17.51
C LYS A 95 5.17 21.26 18.09
N LYS A 96 6.46 20.98 18.22
CA LYS A 96 6.96 19.70 18.76
C LYS A 96 7.01 19.75 20.28
N THR A 97 5.92 19.30 20.91
CA THR A 97 5.92 18.99 22.34
C THR A 97 6.79 17.77 22.63
N ASP A 98 7.16 17.56 23.88
CA ASP A 98 7.93 16.38 24.27
C ASP A 98 7.13 15.08 24.06
N ASP A 99 5.81 15.13 24.20
CA ASP A 99 4.91 14.01 23.87
C ASP A 99 4.96 13.61 22.40
N ILE A 100 4.98 14.60 21.48
CA ILE A 100 5.10 14.33 20.04
C ILE A 100 6.48 13.76 19.70
N LYS A 101 7.55 14.22 20.38
CA LYS A 101 8.89 13.65 20.21
C LYS A 101 8.95 12.20 20.71
N ALA A 102 8.30 11.91 21.84
CA ALA A 102 8.20 10.56 22.37
C ALA A 102 7.40 9.64 21.42
N ALA A 103 6.27 10.09 20.89
CA ALA A 103 5.50 9.40 19.85
C ALA A 103 6.34 9.15 18.59
N GLN A 104 7.12 10.15 18.13
CA GLN A 104 8.04 10.02 17.00
C GLN A 104 9.05 8.88 17.23
N ALA A 105 9.63 8.80 18.44
CA ALA A 105 10.61 7.77 18.78
C ALA A 105 10.03 6.36 18.74
N VAL A 106 8.77 6.18 19.15
CA VAL A 106 8.06 4.89 19.05
C VAL A 106 7.96 4.43 17.59
N PHE A 107 7.52 5.31 16.69
CA PHE A 107 7.43 4.97 15.27
C PHE A 107 8.80 4.75 14.64
N GLU A 108 9.80 5.53 15.01
CA GLU A 108 11.17 5.38 14.52
C GLU A 108 11.74 4.01 14.89
N LYS A 109 11.54 3.58 16.13
CA LYS A 109 11.93 2.25 16.60
C LYS A 109 11.25 1.16 15.79
N TRP A 110 9.94 1.26 15.60
CA TRP A 110 9.19 0.28 14.80
C TRP A 110 9.71 0.20 13.35
N LEU A 111 10.00 1.34 12.72
CA LEU A 111 10.50 1.39 11.33
C LEU A 111 11.93 0.84 11.17
N LYS A 112 12.77 0.97 12.20
CA LYS A 112 14.18 0.53 12.18
C LYS A 112 14.38 -0.92 12.64
N GLU A 113 13.53 -1.40 13.54
CA GLU A 113 13.71 -2.71 14.18
C GLU A 113 12.60 -3.68 13.79
N THR A 114 11.35 -3.34 14.11
CA THR A 114 10.19 -4.23 13.94
C THR A 114 9.89 -4.51 12.47
N TYR A 115 9.85 -3.48 11.63
CA TYR A 115 9.53 -3.63 10.22
C TYR A 115 10.58 -4.46 9.45
N PRO A 116 11.89 -4.19 9.53
CA PRO A 116 12.88 -4.99 8.82
C PRO A 116 12.86 -6.46 9.24
N LYS A 117 12.75 -6.73 10.54
CA LYS A 117 12.65 -8.10 11.08
C LYS A 117 11.41 -8.82 10.55
N ALA A 118 10.23 -8.20 10.69
CA ALA A 118 8.99 -8.77 10.18
C ALA A 118 9.05 -8.96 8.66
N LYS A 119 9.73 -8.06 7.93
CA LYS A 119 9.85 -8.15 6.48
C LYS A 119 10.80 -9.27 6.03
N SER A 120 11.88 -9.54 6.77
CA SER A 120 12.77 -10.67 6.48
C SER A 120 12.15 -12.02 6.79
N GLU A 121 11.27 -12.08 7.79
CA GLU A 121 10.52 -13.29 8.17
C GLU A 121 9.30 -13.52 7.25
N GLN A 122 8.80 -12.47 6.59
CA GLN A 122 7.66 -12.58 5.68
C GLN A 122 8.04 -13.38 4.43
N ARG A 123 7.32 -14.48 4.20
CA ARG A 123 7.43 -15.26 2.96
C ARG A 123 7.02 -14.44 1.74
N ASP A 124 7.79 -14.59 0.66
CA ASP A 124 7.58 -13.85 -0.58
C ASP A 124 7.03 -14.75 -1.68
N PHE A 125 5.73 -14.66 -1.94
CA PHE A 125 5.05 -15.37 -3.03
C PHE A 125 5.04 -14.52 -4.30
N LYS A 126 6.22 -14.28 -4.87
CA LYS A 126 6.41 -13.56 -6.13
C LYS A 126 6.98 -14.47 -7.22
N PRO A 127 6.71 -14.18 -8.50
CA PRO A 127 5.85 -13.09 -9.00
C PRO A 127 4.35 -13.37 -8.74
N VAL A 128 3.56 -12.30 -8.68
CA VAL A 128 2.09 -12.40 -8.72
C VAL A 128 1.69 -12.66 -10.18
N LEU A 129 0.78 -13.60 -10.41
CA LEU A 129 0.30 -13.89 -11.77
C LEU A 129 -0.33 -12.65 -12.41
N ALA A 130 -0.13 -12.49 -13.72
CA ALA A 130 -0.68 -11.36 -14.46
C ALA A 130 -2.21 -11.44 -14.49
N LYS A 131 -2.87 -10.28 -14.52
CA LYS A 131 -4.33 -10.18 -14.59
C LYS A 131 -4.93 -10.96 -15.77
N LYS A 132 -4.28 -10.91 -16.94
CA LYS A 132 -4.68 -11.71 -18.11
C LYS A 132 -4.64 -13.23 -17.87
N THR A 133 -3.67 -13.71 -17.10
CA THR A 133 -3.57 -15.13 -16.72
C THR A 133 -4.68 -15.51 -15.77
N MET A 134 -4.97 -14.64 -14.81
CA MET A 134 -6.08 -14.83 -13.88
C MET A 134 -7.43 -14.82 -14.57
N GLU A 135 -7.65 -13.90 -15.52
CA GLU A 135 -8.83 -13.87 -16.40
C GLU A 135 -9.00 -15.19 -17.18
N THR A 136 -7.89 -15.72 -17.71
CA THR A 136 -7.90 -16.98 -18.46
C THR A 136 -8.21 -18.17 -17.55
N ALA A 137 -7.66 -18.20 -16.34
CA ALA A 137 -7.84 -19.31 -15.39
C ALA A 137 -9.18 -19.26 -14.65
N LEU A 138 -9.81 -18.09 -14.53
CA LEU A 138 -11.00 -17.88 -13.69
C LEU A 138 -12.17 -18.83 -13.99
N PRO A 139 -12.53 -19.15 -15.26
CA PRO A 139 -13.58 -20.12 -15.55
C PRO A 139 -13.29 -21.51 -14.99
N LEU A 140 -12.03 -21.95 -15.05
CA LEU A 140 -11.59 -23.24 -14.52
C LEU A 140 -11.63 -23.23 -12.99
N LEU A 141 -11.16 -22.15 -12.35
CA LEU A 141 -11.21 -21.98 -10.90
C LEU A 141 -12.65 -22.06 -10.36
N LYS A 142 -13.62 -21.42 -11.04
CA LYS A 142 -15.03 -21.44 -10.64
C LYS A 142 -15.69 -22.83 -10.75
N GLN A 143 -15.17 -23.70 -11.62
CA GLN A 143 -15.65 -25.07 -11.76
C GLN A 143 -15.01 -26.02 -10.76
N ALA A 144 -13.87 -25.64 -10.18
CA ALA A 144 -13.10 -26.48 -9.27
C ALA A 144 -13.77 -26.56 -7.90
N LYS A 145 -14.03 -27.78 -7.42
CA LYS A 145 -14.63 -28.00 -6.10
C LYS A 145 -13.60 -27.70 -5.00
N GLY A 146 -13.99 -26.87 -4.03
CA GLY A 146 -13.17 -26.58 -2.84
C GLY A 146 -12.12 -25.48 -3.03
N VAL A 147 -12.16 -24.76 -4.16
CA VAL A 147 -11.27 -23.62 -4.42
C VAL A 147 -12.00 -22.31 -4.07
N ASP A 148 -11.38 -21.48 -3.21
CA ASP A 148 -11.88 -20.13 -2.91
C ASP A 148 -11.47 -19.17 -4.03
N THR A 149 -12.44 -18.69 -4.81
CA THR A 149 -12.21 -17.79 -5.95
C THR A 149 -12.32 -16.30 -5.60
N ARG A 150 -12.64 -15.93 -4.36
CA ARG A 150 -12.92 -14.53 -3.98
C ARG A 150 -11.76 -13.60 -4.31
N PHE A 151 -10.53 -14.03 -4.03
CA PHE A 151 -9.34 -13.25 -4.39
C PHE A 151 -9.18 -13.12 -5.91
N ALA A 152 -9.32 -14.22 -6.65
CA ALA A 152 -9.16 -14.24 -8.11
C ALA A 152 -10.16 -13.30 -8.79
N GLU A 153 -11.43 -13.34 -8.37
CA GLU A 153 -12.50 -12.47 -8.87
C GLU A 153 -12.18 -11.00 -8.59
N MET A 154 -11.88 -10.66 -7.33
CA MET A 154 -11.49 -9.30 -6.95
C MET A 154 -10.26 -8.81 -7.73
N TYR A 155 -9.23 -9.66 -7.88
CA TYR A 155 -7.99 -9.29 -8.55
C TYR A 155 -8.18 -9.05 -10.05
N VAL A 156 -9.06 -9.83 -10.70
CA VAL A 156 -9.46 -9.62 -12.10
C VAL A 156 -10.26 -8.34 -12.25
N GLU A 157 -11.07 -7.93 -11.27
CA GLU A 157 -11.83 -6.68 -11.33
C GLU A 157 -11.04 -5.45 -10.86
N LEU A 158 -9.89 -5.67 -10.20
CA LEU A 158 -9.08 -4.61 -9.59
C LEU A 158 -8.68 -3.53 -10.60
N GLU A 159 -8.92 -2.28 -10.22
CA GLU A 159 -8.59 -1.10 -11.02
C GLU A 159 -7.08 -1.03 -11.33
N PRO A 160 -6.72 -0.52 -12.53
CA PRO A 160 -5.32 -0.31 -12.88
C PRO A 160 -4.58 0.52 -11.83
N ARG A 161 -3.39 0.06 -11.43
CA ARG A 161 -2.51 0.71 -10.42
C ARG A 161 -3.02 0.68 -8.98
N LYS A 162 -4.24 0.20 -8.70
CA LYS A 162 -4.71 -0.02 -7.33
C LYS A 162 -3.89 -1.16 -6.70
N ARG A 163 -3.42 -0.97 -5.47
CA ARG A 163 -2.55 -1.94 -4.78
C ARG A 163 -3.38 -2.84 -3.88
N LEU A 164 -3.01 -4.12 -3.78
CA LEU A 164 -3.63 -5.08 -2.87
C LEU A 164 -3.61 -4.61 -1.41
N ALA A 165 -2.48 -4.04 -0.97
CA ALA A 165 -2.32 -3.48 0.37
C ALA A 165 -3.28 -2.30 0.67
N ASN A 166 -3.85 -1.68 -0.37
CA ASN A 166 -4.79 -0.56 -0.25
C ASN A 166 -6.23 -0.99 -0.59
N THR A 167 -6.48 -2.30 -0.72
CA THR A 167 -7.80 -2.85 -1.05
C THR A 167 -8.24 -3.75 0.07
N LEU A 168 -9.33 -3.37 0.75
CA LEU A 168 -9.90 -4.11 1.87
C LEU A 168 -10.53 -5.43 1.42
N VAL A 169 -10.45 -6.46 2.26
CA VAL A 169 -11.24 -7.69 2.09
C VAL A 169 -12.71 -7.42 2.40
N ASP A 170 -12.96 -6.61 3.42
CA ASP A 170 -14.29 -6.15 3.83
C ASP A 170 -14.24 -4.64 4.07
N GLU A 171 -14.93 -3.87 3.24
CA GLU A 171 -14.95 -2.41 3.33
C GLU A 171 -15.65 -1.90 4.60
N SER A 172 -16.54 -2.70 5.19
CA SER A 172 -17.22 -2.35 6.46
C SER A 172 -16.31 -2.49 7.68
N GLN A 173 -15.17 -3.18 7.53
CA GLN A 173 -14.20 -3.44 8.59
C GLN A 173 -12.81 -2.85 8.26
N PRO A 174 -12.64 -1.52 8.30
CA PRO A 174 -11.39 -0.87 7.91
C PRO A 174 -10.20 -1.19 8.82
N GLY A 175 -10.41 -1.79 9.99
CA GLY A 175 -9.34 -2.30 10.85
C GLY A 175 -8.83 -3.70 10.47
N GLU A 176 -9.55 -4.41 9.60
CA GLU A 176 -9.27 -5.81 9.28
C GLU A 176 -8.39 -5.95 8.04
N ALA A 177 -8.06 -7.19 7.66
CA ALA A 177 -7.09 -7.51 6.63
C ALA A 177 -7.39 -6.83 5.27
N ASP A 178 -6.32 -6.40 4.61
CA ASP A 178 -6.33 -6.11 3.18
C ASP A 178 -6.01 -7.38 2.37
N TRP A 179 -6.22 -7.31 1.06
CA TRP A 179 -6.01 -8.46 0.17
C TRP A 179 -4.54 -8.89 0.06
N ASP A 180 -3.56 -8.03 0.35
CA ASP A 180 -2.13 -8.42 0.40
C ASP A 180 -1.86 -9.32 1.61
N LYS A 181 -2.44 -8.96 2.78
CA LYS A 181 -2.39 -9.78 3.99
C LYS A 181 -3.12 -11.10 3.79
N ALA A 182 -4.37 -11.07 3.31
CA ALA A 182 -5.18 -12.26 3.10
C ALA A 182 -4.50 -13.24 2.14
N ARG A 183 -3.97 -12.74 1.02
CA ARG A 183 -3.20 -13.54 0.06
C ARG A 183 -1.97 -14.19 0.69
N THR A 184 -1.16 -13.43 1.41
CA THR A 184 0.07 -13.96 2.02
C THR A 184 -0.25 -15.02 3.07
N THR A 185 -1.29 -14.80 3.89
CA THR A 185 -1.76 -15.77 4.89
C THR A 185 -2.22 -17.06 4.22
N ALA A 186 -3.12 -16.98 3.23
CA ALA A 186 -3.66 -18.15 2.55
C ALA A 186 -2.56 -18.97 1.84
N LEU A 187 -1.64 -18.31 1.13
CA LEU A 187 -0.52 -19.01 0.48
C LEU A 187 0.45 -19.63 1.49
N SER A 188 0.62 -19.02 2.66
CA SER A 188 1.47 -19.58 3.72
C SER A 188 0.88 -20.86 4.31
N GLU A 189 -0.45 -20.94 4.41
CA GLU A 189 -1.18 -22.14 4.84
C GLU A 189 -1.16 -23.23 3.76
N LEU A 190 -1.34 -22.86 2.49
CA LEU A 190 -1.34 -23.79 1.36
C LEU A 190 0.04 -24.40 1.10
N VAL A 191 1.12 -23.65 1.34
CA VAL A 191 2.49 -24.09 1.06
C VAL A 191 3.33 -24.02 2.35
N PRO A 192 3.15 -24.89 3.35
CA PRO A 192 3.89 -24.78 4.61
C PRO A 192 5.41 -24.84 4.42
N GLU A 193 6.15 -24.10 5.25
CA GLU A 193 7.62 -24.08 5.18
C GLU A 193 8.22 -25.46 5.45
N GLY A 194 9.28 -25.81 4.71
CA GLY A 194 9.97 -27.10 4.85
C GLY A 194 9.23 -28.29 4.21
N LYS A 195 8.07 -28.09 3.59
CA LYS A 195 7.41 -29.12 2.78
C LYS A 195 7.74 -28.94 1.31
N ASP A 196 8.13 -30.03 0.65
CA ASP A 196 8.26 -30.10 -0.81
C ASP A 196 6.86 -30.23 -1.46
N ASP A 197 6.00 -29.25 -1.16
CA ASP A 197 4.63 -29.17 -1.67
C ASP A 197 4.58 -28.45 -3.02
N THR A 198 5.72 -28.09 -3.62
CA THR A 198 5.81 -27.51 -4.97
C THR A 198 6.35 -28.46 -6.02
N ALA A 199 6.54 -29.74 -5.68
CA ALA A 199 6.94 -30.77 -6.64
C ALA A 199 5.99 -30.81 -7.85
N GLU A 200 6.54 -30.90 -9.07
CA GLU A 200 5.75 -30.80 -10.30
C GLU A 200 4.60 -31.82 -10.37
N GLU A 201 4.80 -33.01 -9.82
CA GLU A 201 3.81 -34.10 -9.76
C GLU A 201 2.54 -33.72 -9.01
N LYS A 202 2.63 -32.80 -8.02
CA LYS A 202 1.47 -32.31 -7.28
C LYS A 202 0.73 -31.21 -8.04
N LEU A 203 1.36 -30.59 -9.03
CA LEU A 203 0.81 -29.43 -9.73
C LEU A 203 -0.10 -29.82 -10.89
N TRP A 204 0.14 -30.97 -11.51
CA TRP A 204 -0.53 -31.37 -12.74
C TRP A 204 -1.30 -32.68 -12.55
N GLY A 205 -2.50 -32.76 -13.12
CA GLY A 205 -3.24 -34.00 -13.28
C GLY A 205 -2.70 -34.84 -14.44
N GLU A 206 -3.19 -36.08 -14.55
CA GLU A 206 -2.85 -37.00 -15.64
C GLU A 206 -3.28 -36.47 -17.02
N ASP A 207 -4.29 -35.61 -17.04
CA ASP A 207 -4.81 -34.93 -18.23
C ASP A 207 -3.98 -33.69 -18.63
N GLY A 208 -2.89 -33.41 -17.91
CA GLY A 208 -2.04 -32.23 -18.13
C GLY A 208 -2.64 -30.93 -17.60
N LYS A 209 -3.82 -30.96 -16.98
CA LYS A 209 -4.46 -29.77 -16.40
C LYS A 209 -3.95 -29.51 -14.98
N PRO A 210 -4.07 -28.27 -14.47
CA PRO A 210 -3.73 -27.99 -13.08
C PRO A 210 -4.54 -28.87 -12.12
N SER A 211 -3.86 -29.50 -11.16
CA SER A 211 -4.49 -30.26 -10.09
C SER A 211 -5.34 -29.36 -9.19
N ALA A 212 -6.21 -29.94 -8.36
CA ALA A 212 -6.99 -29.18 -7.37
C ALA A 212 -6.09 -28.35 -6.42
N TYR A 213 -4.91 -28.90 -6.07
CA TYR A 213 -3.92 -28.18 -5.27
C TYR A 213 -3.33 -26.99 -6.04
N HIS A 214 -2.93 -27.17 -7.31
CA HIS A 214 -2.41 -26.07 -8.12
C HIS A 214 -3.46 -24.99 -8.38
N LEU A 215 -4.73 -25.38 -8.62
CA LEU A 215 -5.85 -24.46 -8.73
C LEU A 215 -6.04 -23.64 -7.45
N SER A 216 -5.85 -24.23 -6.28
CA SER A 216 -5.88 -23.50 -5.01
C SER A 216 -4.78 -22.46 -4.92
N LEU A 217 -3.56 -22.73 -5.42
CA LEU A 217 -2.48 -21.74 -5.50
C LEU A 217 -2.79 -20.63 -6.53
N ILE A 218 -3.25 -21.03 -7.71
CA ILE A 218 -3.60 -20.11 -8.81
C ILE A 218 -4.71 -19.17 -8.37
N ALA A 219 -5.69 -19.63 -7.60
CA ALA A 219 -6.77 -18.80 -7.06
C ALA A 219 -6.27 -17.61 -6.22
N TRP A 220 -5.07 -17.71 -5.65
CA TRP A 220 -4.37 -16.63 -4.93
C TRP A 220 -3.32 -15.91 -5.79
N ALA A 221 -3.46 -16.00 -7.11
CA ALA A 221 -2.54 -15.46 -8.11
C ALA A 221 -1.08 -15.82 -7.87
N TRP A 222 -0.82 -17.08 -7.54
CA TRP A 222 0.54 -17.60 -7.42
C TRP A 222 0.66 -19.00 -8.01
N SER A 223 1.82 -19.29 -8.57
CA SER A 223 2.16 -20.60 -9.10
C SER A 223 3.68 -20.79 -8.99
N PRO A 224 4.15 -21.97 -8.57
CA PRO A 224 5.59 -22.29 -8.57
C PRO A 224 6.11 -22.57 -9.99
N THR A 225 5.23 -22.79 -10.97
CA THR A 225 5.61 -22.93 -12.38
C THR A 225 5.57 -21.60 -13.13
N THR A 226 6.20 -21.59 -14.32
CA THR A 226 6.16 -20.42 -15.20
C THR A 226 4.76 -20.13 -15.71
N GLU A 227 4.47 -18.83 -15.89
CA GLU A 227 3.18 -18.37 -16.41
C GLU A 227 2.91 -18.88 -17.84
N TYR A 228 3.96 -19.09 -18.64
CA TYR A 228 3.85 -19.69 -19.96
C TYR A 228 3.32 -21.14 -19.90
N LYS A 229 3.93 -21.99 -19.05
CA LYS A 229 3.51 -23.39 -18.85
C LYS A 229 2.08 -23.43 -18.31
N LEU A 230 1.75 -22.57 -17.34
CA LEU A 230 0.41 -22.43 -16.81
C LEU A 230 -0.61 -22.05 -17.90
N LEU A 231 -0.35 -20.98 -18.66
CA LEU A 231 -1.26 -20.50 -19.70
C LEU A 231 -1.52 -21.53 -20.80
N LYS A 232 -0.52 -22.35 -21.13
CA LYS A 232 -0.72 -23.45 -22.08
C LYS A 232 -1.75 -24.44 -21.55
N ALA A 233 -1.58 -24.87 -20.29
CA ALA A 233 -2.44 -25.87 -19.67
C ALA A 233 -3.87 -25.38 -19.38
N VAL A 234 -4.10 -24.09 -19.12
CA VAL A 234 -5.46 -23.57 -18.85
C VAL A 234 -6.24 -23.16 -20.12
N ARG A 235 -5.59 -23.13 -21.29
CA ARG A 235 -6.24 -22.79 -22.57
C ARG A 235 -6.68 -24.01 -23.37
N GLU A 236 -6.11 -25.18 -23.07
CA GLU A 236 -6.39 -26.47 -23.71
C GLU A 236 -7.57 -27.18 -23.03
#